data_AF-A0A1J4T885-F1
#
_entry.id   AF-A0A1J4T885-F1
#
_cell.length_a   1.000
_cell.length_b   1.000
_cell.length_c   1.000
_cell.angle_alpha   90.00
_cell.angle_beta   90.00
_cell.angle_gamma   90.00
#
_symmetry.space_group_name_H-M   'P 1'
#
loop_
_entity.id
_entity.type
_entity.pdbx_description
1 polymer ?
#
loop_
_entity_poly.entity_id
_entity_poly.type
_entity_poly.pdbx_seq_one_letter_code
_entity_poly.pdbx_strand_id
1 'polypeptide(L)'
;MSKRKFTTDQIIELSKNKNVAKCSDKSITYNKEFKVRAVKQYHENGYSPGMIFKEAGFDWRIIGPDSPKNCLQRWRAIYKARVVDSLSVETRGKHHKGGRPKRENMTDIERIKRMKIEIAYLKAENDFLAKLRAARKR
;
A
#
# COMPACT_ATOMS: atom_id res chain seq x y z
N MET A 1 -9.68 -6.23 15.95
CA MET A 1 -8.20 -6.36 16.07
C MET A 1 -7.91 -7.72 16.69
N SER A 2 -7.15 -8.57 16.01
CA SER A 2 -6.78 -9.88 16.58
C SER A 2 -5.90 -9.69 17.81
N LYS A 3 -6.22 -10.37 18.92
CA LYS A 3 -5.43 -10.34 20.18
C LYS A 3 -4.26 -11.33 20.18
N ARG A 4 -3.95 -11.95 19.02
CA ARG A 4 -2.87 -12.93 18.93
C ARG A 4 -1.51 -12.29 19.20
N LYS A 5 -0.67 -13.03 19.92
CA LYS A 5 0.75 -12.76 20.10
C LYS A 5 1.54 -13.93 19.51
N PHE A 6 2.62 -13.62 18.82
CA PHE A 6 3.57 -14.59 18.33
C PHE A 6 4.45 -15.09 19.47
N THR A 7 4.71 -16.40 19.50
CA THR A 7 5.70 -16.98 20.41
C THR A 7 7.11 -16.66 19.94
N THR A 8 8.10 -16.82 20.82
CA THR A 8 9.51 -16.57 20.47
C THR A 8 9.95 -17.40 19.26
N ASP A 9 9.56 -18.68 19.21
CA ASP A 9 9.90 -19.57 18.10
C ASP A 9 9.27 -19.12 16.78
N GLN A 10 8.00 -18.70 16.81
CA GLN A 10 7.31 -18.14 15.65
C GLN A 10 7.97 -16.85 15.15
N ILE A 11 8.43 -15.99 16.07
CA ILE A 11 9.14 -14.75 15.71
C ILE A 11 10.47 -15.10 15.03
N ILE A 12 11.22 -16.08 15.54
CA ILE A 12 12.49 -16.52 14.96
C ILE A 12 12.25 -17.10 13.57
N GLU A 13 11.25 -17.96 13.41
CA GLU A 13 10.90 -18.56 12.12
C GLU A 13 10.48 -17.51 11.08
N LEU A 14 9.59 -16.59 11.46
CA LEU A 14 9.15 -15.51 10.58
C LEU A 14 10.28 -14.55 10.22
N SER A 15 11.22 -14.31 11.14
CA SER A 15 12.36 -13.42 10.90
C SER A 15 13.39 -14.00 9.94
N LYS A 16 13.42 -15.32 9.74
CA LYS A 16 14.27 -15.97 8.72
C LYS A 16 13.78 -15.71 7.29
N ASN A 17 12.51 -15.34 7.11
CA ASN A 17 11.93 -15.13 5.80
C ASN A 17 12.40 -13.78 5.20
N LYS A 18 13.01 -13.82 4.01
CA LYS A 18 13.50 -12.64 3.26
C LYS A 18 12.45 -11.56 2.99
N ASN A 19 11.15 -11.88 3.06
CA ASN A 19 10.06 -10.94 2.83
C ASN A 19 9.65 -10.17 4.10
N VAL A 20 10.20 -10.54 5.26
CA VAL A 20 9.98 -9.88 6.56
C VAL A 20 11.12 -8.91 6.85
N ALA A 21 10.77 -7.67 7.18
CA ALA A 21 11.71 -6.64 7.61
C ALA A 21 11.98 -6.75 9.12
N LYS A 22 10.93 -6.96 9.90
CA LYS A 22 10.99 -7.08 11.37
C LYS A 22 9.75 -7.82 11.88
N CYS A 23 9.94 -8.76 12.80
CA CYS A 23 8.85 -9.40 13.50
C CYS A 23 8.87 -9.02 14.99
N SER A 24 7.72 -8.68 15.55
CA SER A 24 7.51 -8.43 16.98
C SER A 24 6.43 -9.35 17.51
N ASP A 25 6.28 -9.42 18.84
CA ASP A 25 5.23 -10.18 19.53
C ASP A 25 3.82 -9.94 18.97
N LYS A 26 3.52 -8.71 18.56
CA LYS A 26 2.19 -8.28 18.10
C LYS A 26 2.06 -8.09 16.59
N SER A 27 3.17 -7.97 15.86
CA SER A 27 3.08 -7.54 14.45
C SER A 27 4.26 -7.96 13.60
N ILE A 28 3.97 -8.23 12.32
CA ILE A 28 4.95 -8.48 11.28
C ILE A 28 5.07 -7.21 10.43
N THR A 29 6.30 -6.74 10.25
CA THR A 29 6.65 -5.67 9.33
C THR A 29 7.23 -6.29 8.08
N TYR A 30 6.56 -6.10 6.95
CA TYR A 30 6.95 -6.66 5.66
C TYR A 30 7.89 -5.72 4.91
N ASN A 31 8.79 -6.30 4.12
CA ASN A 31 9.66 -5.54 3.22
C ASN A 31 8.84 -4.78 2.18
N LYS A 32 9.30 -3.57 1.84
CA LYS A 32 8.63 -2.66 0.89
C LYS A 32 8.48 -3.30 -0.49
N GLU A 33 9.55 -3.93 -0.97
CA GLU A 33 9.58 -4.66 -2.23
C GLU A 33 8.53 -5.76 -2.28
N PHE A 34 8.36 -6.51 -1.18
CA PHE A 34 7.33 -7.54 -1.08
C PHE A 34 5.92 -6.94 -1.15
N LYS A 35 5.66 -5.82 -0.46
CA LYS A 35 4.35 -5.15 -0.52
C LYS A 35 3.99 -4.74 -1.95
N VAL A 36 4.94 -4.16 -2.67
CA VAL A 36 4.75 -3.73 -4.07
C VAL A 36 4.53 -4.95 -4.97
N ARG A 37 5.39 -5.98 -4.86
CA ARG A 37 5.25 -7.22 -5.64
C ARG A 37 3.92 -7.90 -5.40
N ALA A 38 3.47 -7.99 -4.15
CA ALA A 38 2.20 -8.61 -3.78
C ALA A 38 1.00 -7.88 -4.40
N VAL A 39 1.00 -6.55 -4.40
CA VAL A 39 -0.07 -5.77 -5.04
C VAL A 39 -0.06 -5.95 -6.56
N LYS A 40 1.13 -5.96 -7.19
CA LYS A 40 1.26 -6.22 -8.64
C LYS A 40 0.76 -7.62 -9.01
N GLN A 41 1.23 -8.67 -8.35
CA GLN A 41 0.79 -10.05 -8.60
C GLN A 41 -0.72 -10.23 -8.44
N TYR A 42 -1.34 -9.53 -7.50
CA TYR A 42 -2.79 -9.54 -7.34
C TYR A 42 -3.53 -8.88 -8.51
N HIS A 43 -3.01 -7.76 -9.01
CA HIS A 43 -3.65 -6.96 -10.06
C HIS A 43 -3.37 -7.48 -11.48
N GLU A 44 -2.13 -7.88 -11.76
CA GLU A 44 -1.64 -8.27 -13.08
C GLU A 44 -1.86 -9.77 -13.32
N ASN A 45 -1.58 -10.60 -12.31
CA ASN A 45 -1.59 -12.06 -12.46
C ASN A 45 -2.83 -12.74 -11.85
N GLY A 46 -3.69 -11.99 -11.15
CA GLY A 46 -4.92 -12.50 -10.53
C GLY A 46 -4.70 -13.46 -9.35
N TYR A 47 -3.51 -13.46 -8.74
CA TYR A 47 -3.19 -14.39 -7.65
C TYR A 47 -4.01 -14.08 -6.40
N SER A 48 -4.46 -15.13 -5.70
CA SER A 48 -5.14 -14.94 -4.42
C SER A 48 -4.15 -14.48 -3.32
N PRO A 49 -4.59 -13.72 -2.31
CA PRO A 49 -3.72 -13.31 -1.21
C PRO A 49 -3.02 -14.49 -0.53
N GLY A 50 -3.72 -15.62 -0.37
CA GLY A 50 -3.15 -16.83 0.21
C GLY A 50 -2.02 -17.42 -0.63
N MET A 51 -2.17 -17.46 -1.96
CA MET A 51 -1.13 -17.94 -2.88
C MET A 51 0.12 -17.08 -2.81
N ILE A 52 -0.02 -15.75 -2.85
CA ILE A 52 1.11 -14.81 -2.77
C ILE A 52 1.93 -15.02 -1.50
N PHE A 53 1.25 -15.19 -0.36
CA PHE A 53 1.92 -15.42 0.92
C PHE A 53 2.52 -16.82 1.02
N LYS A 54 1.87 -17.83 0.45
CA LYS A 54 2.39 -19.20 0.39
C LYS A 54 3.67 -19.27 -0.45
N GLU A 55 3.69 -18.65 -1.63
CA GLU A 55 4.90 -18.55 -2.48
C GLU A 55 6.01 -17.74 -1.83
N ALA A 56 5.65 -16.72 -1.05
CA ALA A 56 6.59 -15.96 -0.25
C ALA A 56 7.14 -16.75 0.96
N GLY A 57 6.71 -17.99 1.18
CA GLY A 57 7.19 -18.87 2.25
C GLY A 57 6.57 -18.57 3.61
N PHE A 58 5.34 -18.04 3.65
CA PHE A 58 4.60 -17.87 4.90
C PHE A 58 3.66 -19.04 5.16
N ASP A 59 3.72 -19.59 6.38
CA ASP A 59 2.72 -20.56 6.84
C ASP A 59 1.48 -19.82 7.38
N TRP A 60 0.33 -20.10 6.75
CA TRP A 60 -1.00 -19.62 7.13
C TRP A 60 -1.38 -19.98 8.58
N ARG A 61 -0.85 -21.07 9.13
CA ARG A 61 -1.05 -21.48 10.52
C ARG A 61 -0.37 -20.52 11.49
N ILE A 62 0.80 -20.01 11.11
CA ILE A 62 1.60 -19.10 11.94
C ILE A 62 1.07 -17.67 11.83
N ILE A 63 0.95 -17.14 10.61
CA ILE A 63 0.52 -15.74 10.43
C ILE A 63 -0.98 -15.54 10.64
N GLY A 64 -1.77 -16.60 10.54
CA GLY A 64 -3.23 -16.59 10.64
C GLY A 64 -3.95 -16.52 9.29
N PRO A 65 -5.15 -17.12 9.18
CA PRO A 65 -5.84 -17.31 7.91
C PRO A 65 -6.30 -16.00 7.24
N ASP A 66 -6.71 -15.01 8.04
CA ASP A 66 -7.17 -13.72 7.51
C ASP A 66 -6.04 -12.72 7.24
N SER A 67 -4.82 -13.01 7.73
CA SER A 67 -3.70 -12.07 7.66
C SER A 67 -3.31 -11.72 6.23
N PRO A 68 -3.17 -12.69 5.29
CA PRO A 68 -2.89 -12.38 3.88
C PRO A 68 -3.93 -11.45 3.24
N LYS A 69 -5.22 -11.77 3.43
CA LYS A 69 -6.35 -10.98 2.90
C LYS A 69 -6.33 -9.55 3.45
N ASN A 70 -6.22 -9.40 4.77
CA ASN A 70 -6.23 -8.11 5.44
C ASN A 70 -4.98 -7.27 5.13
N CYS A 71 -3.81 -7.90 4.93
CA CYS A 71 -2.60 -7.18 4.52
C CYS A 71 -2.74 -6.64 3.09
N LEU A 72 -3.18 -7.48 2.16
CA LEU A 72 -3.31 -7.09 0.76
C LEU A 72 -4.39 -6.02 0.58
N GLN A 73 -5.52 -6.12 1.28
CA GLN A 73 -6.55 -5.08 1.27
C GLN A 73 -6.01 -3.71 1.70
N ARG A 74 -5.19 -3.67 2.76
CA ARG A 74 -4.54 -2.44 3.23
C ARG A 74 -3.54 -1.88 2.22
N TRP A 75 -2.70 -2.73 1.63
CA TRP A 75 -1.72 -2.28 0.63
C TRP A 75 -2.40 -1.78 -0.64
N ARG A 76 -3.48 -2.45 -1.09
CA ARG A 76 -4.29 -2.00 -2.23
C ARG A 76 -4.97 -0.66 -1.96
N ALA A 77 -5.47 -0.44 -0.75
CA ALA A 77 -6.04 0.86 -0.36
C ALA A 77 -5.00 1.99 -0.44
N ILE A 78 -3.77 1.73 0.05
CA ILE A 78 -2.65 2.69 -0.06
C ILE A 78 -2.28 2.92 -1.52
N TYR A 79 -2.19 1.86 -2.32
CA TYR A 79 -1.88 1.94 -3.76
C TYR A 79 -2.89 2.77 -4.55
N LYS A 80 -4.20 2.65 -4.22
CA LYS A 80 -5.25 3.47 -4.84
C LYS A 80 -5.23 4.92 -4.37
N ALA A 81 -4.97 5.16 -3.09
CA ALA A 81 -5.02 6.49 -2.50
C ALA A 81 -3.77 7.33 -2.79
N ARG A 82 -2.62 6.68 -3.04
CA ARG A 82 -1.35 7.34 -3.28
C ARG A 82 -0.60 6.56 -4.36
N VAL A 83 -0.12 7.25 -5.40
CA VAL A 83 0.62 6.70 -6.56
C VAL A 83 1.63 5.64 -6.13
N VAL A 84 1.84 4.61 -6.96
CA VAL A 84 2.68 3.39 -6.78
C VAL A 84 3.83 3.51 -5.78
N ASP A 85 4.60 4.59 -5.85
CA ASP A 85 5.76 4.90 -5.00
C ASP A 85 5.45 4.98 -3.49
N SER A 86 4.18 5.11 -3.14
CA SER A 86 3.71 5.34 -1.77
C SER A 86 3.72 4.07 -0.92
N LEU A 87 3.81 2.89 -1.54
CA LEU A 87 4.06 1.63 -0.83
C LEU A 87 5.54 1.45 -0.46
N SER A 88 6.44 2.16 -1.16
CA SER A 88 7.88 2.15 -0.90
C SER A 88 8.29 3.08 0.25
N VAL A 89 7.40 3.97 0.69
CA VAL A 89 7.66 4.89 1.79
C VAL A 89 7.10 4.31 3.10
N GLU A 90 7.98 4.06 4.09
CA GLU A 90 7.54 3.67 5.43
C GLU A 90 7.04 4.92 6.18
N THR A 91 5.74 4.92 6.51
CA THR A 91 5.07 6.03 7.19
C THR A 91 4.78 5.72 8.66
N ARG A 92 5.06 4.50 9.15
CA ARG A 92 4.90 4.15 10.57
C ARG A 92 5.86 4.97 11.43
N GLY A 93 5.37 5.56 12.53
CA GLY A 93 6.16 6.43 13.42
C GLY A 93 6.48 7.82 12.83
N LYS A 94 6.30 8.01 11.52
CA LYS A 94 6.21 9.34 10.91
C LYS A 94 4.84 9.92 11.20
N HIS A 95 4.64 10.31 12.45
CA HIS A 95 3.64 11.32 12.74
C HIS A 95 4.02 12.56 11.94
N HIS A 96 3.36 12.80 10.81
CA HIS A 96 2.92 14.17 10.57
C HIS A 96 2.18 14.54 11.86
N LYS A 97 2.67 15.53 12.61
CA LYS A 97 2.00 16.01 13.82
C LYS A 97 0.50 16.06 13.52
N GLY A 98 -0.24 15.19 14.19
CA GLY A 98 -1.53 14.68 13.72
C GLY A 98 -2.51 15.81 13.44
N GLY A 99 -2.77 16.04 12.16
CA GLY A 99 -3.73 17.03 11.70
C GLY A 99 -3.84 17.00 10.18
N ARG A 100 -4.97 17.50 9.65
CA ARG A 100 -5.06 17.98 8.27
C ARG A 100 -3.86 18.91 8.07
N PRO A 101 -3.02 18.74 7.02
CA PRO A 101 -1.90 19.64 6.81
C PRO A 101 -2.41 21.07 6.83
N LYS A 102 -1.95 21.86 7.82
CA LYS A 102 -2.20 23.30 7.86
C LYS A 102 -1.69 23.85 6.52
N ARG A 103 -2.57 24.47 5.73
CA ARG A 103 -2.21 25.14 4.47
C ARG A 103 -1.41 26.42 4.70
N GLU A 104 -0.75 26.53 5.85
CA GLU A 104 -0.42 27.82 6.45
C GLU A 104 0.96 28.31 6.01
N ASN A 105 1.91 27.44 5.64
CA ASN A 105 3.25 27.86 5.18
C ASN A 105 3.78 26.96 4.03
N MET A 106 3.14 26.98 2.86
CA MET A 106 3.71 26.34 1.66
C MET A 106 4.52 27.38 0.89
N THR A 107 5.76 27.06 0.53
CA THR A 107 6.58 27.96 -0.29
C THR A 107 5.91 28.14 -1.66
N ASP A 108 6.12 29.30 -2.30
CA ASP A 108 5.48 29.58 -3.58
C ASP A 108 5.85 28.55 -4.66
N ILE A 109 7.06 28.01 -4.60
CA ILE A 109 7.54 26.95 -5.49
C ILE A 109 6.71 25.67 -5.33
N GLU A 110 6.46 25.24 -4.10
CA GLU A 110 5.65 24.06 -3.82
C GLU A 110 4.17 24.28 -4.21
N ARG A 111 3.66 25.50 -4.01
CA ARG A 111 2.33 25.94 -4.46
C ARG A 111 2.18 25.84 -5.97
N ILE A 112 3.14 26.36 -6.70
CA ILE A 112 3.18 26.29 -8.16
C ILE A 112 3.27 24.83 -8.62
N LYS A 113 4.13 24.01 -8.00
CA LYS A 113 4.29 22.60 -8.37
C LYS A 113 2.99 21.82 -8.17
N ARG A 114 2.30 22.03 -7.05
CA ARG A 114 1.01 21.40 -6.76
C ARG A 114 -0.07 21.84 -7.73
N MET A 115 -0.18 23.15 -7.98
CA MET A 115 -1.15 23.69 -8.95
C MET A 115 -0.91 23.13 -10.35
N LYS A 116 0.35 22.99 -10.78
CA LYS A 116 0.69 22.36 -12.07
C LYS A 116 0.23 20.90 -12.15
N ILE A 117 0.43 20.12 -11.10
CA ILE A 117 -0.03 18.73 -11.03
C ILE A 117 -1.57 18.67 -11.10
N GLU A 118 -2.26 19.53 -10.35
CA GLU A 118 -3.72 19.59 -10.30
C GLU A 118 -4.32 20.00 -11.65
N ILE A 119 -3.74 21.01 -12.32
CA ILE A 119 -4.12 21.41 -13.68
C ILE A 119 -3.92 20.27 -14.68
N ALA A 120 -2.79 19.57 -14.62
CA ALA A 120 -2.51 18.46 -15.53
C ALA A 120 -3.53 17.31 -15.34
N TYR A 121 -3.84 16.98 -14.09
CA TYR A 121 -4.85 15.97 -13.76
C TYR A 121 -6.24 16.37 -14.27
N LEU A 122 -6.68 17.60 -13.99
CA LEU A 122 -8.00 18.09 -14.42
C LEU A 122 -8.12 18.16 -15.95
N LYS A 123 -7.03 18.51 -16.66
CA LYS A 123 -7.01 18.47 -18.13
C LYS A 123 -7.18 17.04 -18.65
N ALA A 124 -6.44 16.08 -18.09
CA ALA A 124 -6.57 14.68 -18.48
C ALA A 124 -7.99 14.14 -18.23
N GLU A 125 -8.61 14.49 -17.10
CA GLU A 125 -9.98 14.12 -16.79
C GLU A 125 -10.98 14.74 -17.77
N ASN A 126 -10.83 16.03 -18.08
CA ASN A 126 -11.69 16.70 -19.06
C ASN A 126 -11.56 16.12 -20.46
N ASP A 127 -10.34 15.80 -20.91
CA ASP A 127 -10.11 15.17 -22.20
C ASP A 127 -10.76 13.78 -22.26
N PHE A 128 -10.68 13.02 -21.16
CA PHE A 128 -11.35 11.73 -21.05
C PHE A 128 -12.88 11.87 -21.10
N LEU A 129 -13.45 12.80 -20.34
CA LEU A 129 -14.89 13.10 -20.35
C LEU A 129 -15.37 13.61 -21.72
N ALA A 130 -14.57 14.41 -22.40
CA ALA A 130 -14.87 14.87 -23.76
C ALA A 130 -14.93 13.71 -24.75
N LYS A 131 -13.99 12.76 -24.68
CA LYS A 131 -14.00 11.52 -25.48
C LYS A 131 -15.24 10.67 -25.21
N LEU A 132 -15.63 10.51 -23.94
CA LEU A 132 -16.85 9.78 -23.58
C LEU A 132 -18.12 10.46 -24.10
N ARG A 133 -18.20 11.80 -24.03
CA ARG A 133 -19.32 12.57 -24.59
C ARG A 133 -19.41 12.44 -26.11
N ALA A 134 -18.27 12.48 -26.80
CA ALA A 134 -18.22 12.30 -28.25
C ALA A 134 -18.68 10.89 -28.67
N ALA A 135 -18.29 9.86 -27.90
CA ALA A 135 -18.69 8.48 -28.15
C ALA A 135 -20.19 8.23 -27.90
N ARG A 136 -20.84 8.96 -26.98
CA ARG A 136 -22.28 8.87 -26.71
C ARG A 136 -23.17 9.63 -27.70
N LYS A 137 -22.60 10.51 -28.51
CA LYS A 137 -23.33 11.35 -29.48
C LYS A 137 -23.37 10.74 -30.90
N ARG A 138 -22.75 9.57 -31.09
CA ARG A 138 -22.91 8.70 -32.26
C ARG A 138 -23.91 7.61 -31.92
#